data_AF-A0A7J8MWV4-F1
#
_entry.id   AF-A0A7J8MWV4-F1
#
_cell.length_a   1.000
_cell.length_b   1.000
_cell.length_c   1.000
_cell.angle_alpha   90.00
_cell.angle_beta   90.00
_cell.angle_gamma   90.00
#
_symmetry.space_group_name_H-M   'P 1'
#
loop_
_entity.id
_entity.type
_entity.pdbx_description
1 polymer ?
#
loop_
_entity_poly.entity_id
_entity_poly.type
_entity_poly.pdbx_seq_one_letter_code
_entity_poly.pdbx_strand_id
1 'polypeptide(L)'
;MVYEASARIRDPVYGCAGAICQLQKQVSELQAQLAKAQAEIVTMQCQQANLLAIILEMSQSKEANISQHQPYNMDTTCFLDDNNLGSAWEPLWT
;
A
#
# COMPACT_ATOMS: atom_id res chain seq x y z
N MET A 1 40.13 8.46 -0.80
CA MET A 1 40.22 8.82 0.64
C MET A 1 39.95 10.29 0.96
N VAL A 2 39.86 11.22 -0.01
CA VAL A 2 39.67 12.66 0.27
C VAL A 2 38.35 12.97 1.02
N TYR A 3 37.24 12.35 0.61
CA TYR A 3 35.93 12.57 1.23
C TYR A 3 35.89 12.13 2.72
N GLU A 4 36.38 10.93 3.03
CA GLU A 4 36.44 10.43 4.40
C GLU A 4 37.33 11.31 5.28
N ALA A 5 38.53 11.67 4.79
CA ALA A 5 39.43 12.57 5.51
C ALA A 5 38.77 13.94 5.78
N SER A 6 38.10 14.49 4.78
CA SER A 6 37.37 15.76 4.90
C SER A 6 36.20 15.66 5.87
N ALA A 7 35.52 14.51 5.92
CA ALA A 7 34.43 14.25 6.86
C ALA A 7 34.93 14.16 8.30
N ARG A 8 36.06 13.47 8.56
CA ARG A 8 36.68 13.41 9.89
C ARG A 8 37.20 14.77 10.39
N ILE A 9 37.63 15.66 9.50
CA ILE A 9 38.02 17.03 9.90
C ILE A 9 36.81 17.82 10.41
N ARG A 10 35.63 17.65 9.77
CA ARG A 10 34.40 18.34 10.17
C ARG A 10 33.70 17.69 11.37
N ASP A 11 33.75 16.37 11.44
CA ASP A 11 33.20 15.57 12.52
C ASP A 11 34.26 14.53 12.96
N PRO A 12 35.07 14.85 13.98
CA PRO A 12 36.18 14.00 14.40
C PRO A 12 35.75 12.71 15.08
N VAL A 13 34.49 12.61 15.52
CA VAL A 13 33.99 11.42 16.21
C VAL A 13 33.34 10.47 15.21
N TYR A 14 32.43 10.97 14.37
CA TYR A 14 31.62 10.11 13.51
C TYR A 14 31.93 10.25 12.01
N GLY A 15 32.54 11.35 11.57
CA GLY A 15 32.97 11.52 10.17
C GLY A 15 31.91 11.12 9.13
N CYS A 16 32.28 10.21 8.21
CA CYS A 16 31.34 9.67 7.23
C CYS A 16 30.35 8.64 7.82
N ALA A 17 30.68 7.98 8.94
CA ALA A 17 29.77 7.07 9.62
C ALA A 17 28.52 7.80 10.12
N GLY A 18 28.67 9.04 10.59
CA GLY A 18 27.53 9.89 10.97
C GLY A 18 26.58 10.18 9.80
N ALA A 19 27.10 10.37 8.59
CA ALA A 19 26.29 10.53 7.38
C ALA A 19 25.58 9.23 6.99
N ILE A 20 26.28 8.09 7.09
CA ILE A 20 25.70 6.77 6.83
C ILE A 20 24.55 6.48 7.80
N CYS A 21 24.74 6.72 9.10
CA CYS A 21 23.69 6.50 10.10
C CYS A 21 22.45 7.38 9.86
N GLN A 22 22.63 8.64 9.44
CA GLN A 22 21.52 9.52 9.08
C GLN A 22 20.75 9.00 7.86
N LEU A 23 21.46 8.56 6.83
CA LEU A 23 20.82 7.97 5.64
C LEU A 23 20.06 6.69 6.00
N GLN A 24 20.64 5.81 6.82
CA GLN A 24 19.97 4.61 7.31
C GLN A 24 18.67 4.94 8.06
N LYS A 25 18.70 5.97 8.92
CA LYS A 25 17.50 6.45 9.61
C LYS A 25 16.43 6.95 8.63
N GLN A 26 16.82 7.76 7.64
CA GLN A 26 15.91 8.29 6.64
C GLN A 26 15.27 7.18 5.80
N VAL A 27 16.05 6.17 5.41
CA VAL A 27 15.54 4.98 4.71
C VAL A 27 14.50 4.25 5.56
N SER A 28 14.79 4.03 6.84
CA SER A 28 13.85 3.37 7.76
C SER A 28 12.56 4.17 7.95
N GLU A 29 12.64 5.49 8.06
CA GLU A 29 11.47 6.36 8.17
C GLU A 29 10.61 6.32 6.91
N LEU A 30 11.23 6.39 5.73
CA LEU A 30 10.52 6.28 4.45
C LEU A 30 9.86 4.91 4.28
N GLN A 31 10.52 3.83 4.68
CA GLN A 31 9.93 2.48 4.68
C GLN A 31 8.70 2.40 5.59
N ALA A 32 8.74 3.02 6.78
CA ALA A 32 7.60 3.08 7.68
C ALA A 32 6.43 3.88 7.09
N GLN A 33 6.71 5.02 6.45
CA GLN A 33 5.70 5.82 5.77
C GLN A 33 5.05 5.06 4.60
N LEU A 34 5.85 4.31 3.83
CA LEU A 34 5.35 3.47 2.74
C LEU A 34 4.42 2.37 3.28
N ALA A 35 4.85 1.65 4.32
CA ALA A 35 4.04 0.61 4.95
C ALA A 35 2.70 1.16 5.49
N LYS A 36 2.73 2.37 6.07
CA LYS A 36 1.51 3.06 6.52
C LYS A 36 0.56 3.36 5.37
N ALA A 37 1.06 3.97 4.29
CA ALA A 37 0.24 4.30 3.12
C ALA A 37 -0.37 3.04 2.48
N GLN A 38 0.38 1.93 2.42
CA GLN A 38 -0.13 0.65 1.94
C GLN A 38 -1.28 0.12 2.82
N ALA A 39 -1.12 0.17 4.15
CA ALA A 39 -2.17 -0.25 5.07
C ALA A 39 -3.44 0.61 4.92
N GLU A 40 -3.29 1.91 4.69
CA GLU A 40 -4.43 2.82 4.43
C GLU A 40 -5.17 2.44 3.13
N ILE A 41 -4.46 2.13 2.04
CA ILE A 41 -5.08 1.69 0.78
C ILE A 41 -5.90 0.41 0.98
N VAL A 42 -5.32 -0.62 1.60
CA VAL A 42 -6.02 -1.88 1.86
C VAL A 42 -7.24 -1.66 2.76
N THR A 43 -7.12 -0.78 3.75
CA THR A 43 -8.24 -0.42 4.62
C THR A 43 -9.38 0.22 3.83
N MET A 44 -9.09 1.16 2.93
CA MET A 44 -10.11 1.80 2.10
C MET A 44 -10.76 0.81 1.12
N GLN A 45 -9.97 -0.08 0.50
CA GLN A 45 -10.50 -1.14 -0.37
C GLN A 45 -11.43 -2.10 0.40
N CYS A 46 -11.04 -2.51 1.60
CA CYS A 46 -11.87 -3.36 2.45
C CYS A 46 -13.19 -2.66 2.85
N GLN A 47 -13.12 -1.37 3.20
CA GLN A 47 -14.32 -0.58 3.49
C GLN A 47 -15.24 -0.48 2.27
N GLN A 48 -14.68 -0.23 1.07
CA GLN A 48 -15.44 -0.19 -0.16
C GLN A 48 -16.13 -1.53 -0.46
N ALA A 49 -15.41 -2.64 -0.35
CA ALA A 49 -15.95 -3.97 -0.55
C ALA A 49 -17.08 -4.29 0.45
N ASN A 50 -16.91 -3.90 1.72
CA ASN A 50 -17.94 -4.08 2.74
C ASN A 50 -19.21 -3.26 2.43
N LEU A 51 -19.07 -2.02 1.97
CA LEU A 51 -20.21 -1.21 1.54
C LEU A 51 -20.96 -1.83 0.35
N LEU A 52 -20.23 -2.35 -0.63
CA LEU A 52 -20.83 -3.04 -1.77
C LEU A 52 -21.58 -4.30 -1.34
N ALA A 53 -21.02 -5.08 -0.42
CA ALA A 53 -21.68 -6.26 0.14
C ALA A 53 -23.02 -5.91 0.79
N ILE A 54 -23.05 -4.85 1.63
CA ILE A 54 -24.29 -4.37 2.27
C ILE A 54 -25.33 -3.96 1.23
N ILE A 55 -24.93 -3.21 0.19
CA ILE A 55 -25.85 -2.77 -0.87
C ILE A 55 -26.46 -3.97 -1.60
N LEU A 56 -25.66 -4.98 -1.92
CA LEU A 56 -26.12 -6.19 -2.59
C LEU A 56 -27.11 -6.99 -1.73
N GLU A 57 -26.83 -7.14 -0.42
CA GLU A 57 -27.76 -7.79 0.52
C GLU A 57 -29.09 -7.03 0.65
N MET A 58 -29.05 -5.70 0.66
CA MET A 58 -30.25 -4.85 0.70
C MET A 58 -31.08 -4.94 -0.59
N SER A 59 -30.46 -5.14 -1.76
CA SER A 59 -31.19 -5.37 -3.01
C SER A 59 -31.87 -6.75 -3.05
N GLN A 60 -31.19 -7.79 -2.58
CA GLN A 60 -31.69 -9.18 -2.62
C GLN A 60 -32.91 -9.40 -1.71
N SER A 61 -32.97 -8.69 -0.58
CA SER A 61 -34.12 -8.70 0.33
C SER A 61 -35.35 -7.97 -0.22
N LYS A 62 -35.21 -7.08 -1.23
CA LYS A 62 -36.32 -6.43 -1.92
C LYS A 62 -36.91 -7.29 -3.05
N GLU A 63 -36.11 -8.13 -3.70
CA GLU A 63 -36.54 -8.97 -4.83
C GLU A 63 -37.34 -10.21 -4.42
N ALA A 64 -37.27 -10.65 -3.16
CA ALA A 64 -38.14 -11.72 -2.64
C ALA A 64 -39.63 -11.32 -2.53
N ASN A 65 -39.99 -10.05 -2.78
CA ASN A 65 -41.38 -9.57 -2.67
C ASN A 65 -42.06 -9.29 -4.04
N ILE A 66 -41.35 -9.23 -5.16
CA ILE A 66 -41.95 -8.89 -6.46
C ILE A 66 -41.49 -9.89 -7.52
N SER A 67 -42.39 -10.83 -7.84
CA SER A 67 -42.20 -11.83 -8.88
C SER A 67 -42.00 -11.21 -10.27
N GLN A 68 -41.13 -11.85 -11.06
CA GLN A 68 -41.04 -11.85 -12.53
C GLN A 68 -40.70 -10.51 -13.20
N HIS A 69 -39.44 -10.32 -13.65
CA HIS A 69 -39.09 -10.18 -15.08
C HIS A 69 -37.58 -9.90 -15.36
N GLN A 70 -36.99 -10.83 -16.13
CA GLN A 70 -35.88 -10.80 -17.11
C GLN A 70 -34.47 -10.21 -16.76
N PRO A 71 -33.38 -10.96 -17.03
CA PRO A 71 -32.02 -10.56 -16.69
C PRO A 71 -31.37 -9.71 -17.79
N TYR A 72 -30.98 -8.48 -17.47
CA TYR A 72 -29.90 -7.81 -18.19
C TYR A 72 -28.59 -8.20 -17.48
N ASN A 73 -27.75 -8.96 -18.17
CA ASN A 73 -26.42 -9.32 -17.67
C ASN A 73 -25.54 -8.07 -17.76
N MET A 74 -25.49 -7.27 -16.69
CA MET A 74 -24.34 -6.42 -16.49
C MET A 74 -23.29 -7.30 -15.85
N ASP A 75 -22.37 -7.78 -16.69
CA ASP A 75 -21.09 -8.35 -16.28
C ASP A 75 -20.40 -7.33 -15.37
N THR A 76 -20.75 -7.36 -14.09
CA THR A 76 -20.01 -6.67 -13.04
C THR A 76 -18.85 -7.59 -12.72
N THR A 77 -17.96 -7.77 -13.70
CA THR A 77 -16.59 -8.19 -13.46
C THR A 77 -15.94 -7.04 -12.72
N CYS A 78 -16.27 -6.94 -11.43
CA CYS A 78 -15.53 -6.18 -10.44
C CYS A 78 -14.08 -6.62 -10.61
N PHE A 79 -13.30 -5.70 -11.16
CA PHE A 79 -11.90 -5.81 -11.53
C PHE A 79 -11.08 -6.09 -10.26
N LEU A 80 -11.11 -7.34 -9.78
CA LEU A 80 -10.22 -7.86 -8.76
C LEU A 80 -9.06 -8.53 -9.46
N ASP A 81 -8.30 -7.75 -10.23
CA ASP A 81 -6.94 -8.14 -10.61
C ASP A 81 -5.97 -7.01 -10.30
N ASP A 82 -5.87 -6.69 -9.01
CA ASP A 82 -4.73 -5.97 -8.44
C ASP A 82 -3.86 -6.92 -7.60
N ASN A 83 -3.77 -8.19 -8.01
CA ASN A 83 -2.90 -9.20 -7.39
C ASN A 83 -1.39 -8.95 -7.67
N ASN A 84 -1.02 -7.79 -8.24
CA ASN A 84 0.36 -7.46 -8.58
C ASN A 84 1.01 -6.42 -7.67
N LEU A 85 0.26 -5.69 -6.83
CA LEU A 85 0.88 -4.64 -6.01
C LEU A 85 1.69 -5.19 -4.82
N GLY A 86 1.54 -6.48 -4.48
CA GLY A 86 2.32 -7.13 -3.43
C GLY A 86 3.65 -7.72 -3.90
N SER A 87 3.80 -8.03 -5.19
CA SER A 87 4.89 -8.88 -5.70
C SER A 87 5.96 -8.12 -6.49
N ALA A 88 5.72 -6.86 -6.87
CA ALA A 88 6.61 -6.12 -7.77
C ALA A 88 7.79 -5.40 -7.07
N TRP A 89 7.93 -5.48 -5.75
CA TRP A 89 8.85 -4.63 -4.98
C TRP A 89 9.78 -5.41 -4.05
N GLU A 90 10.16 -6.63 -4.44
CA GLU A 90 11.35 -7.24 -3.86
C GLU A 90 12.51 -6.22 -3.91
N PRO A 91 13.12 -5.88 -2.77
CA PRO A 91 14.23 -4.94 -2.77
C PRO A 91 15.33 -5.53 -3.66
N LEU A 92 15.65 -4.86 -4.76
CA LEU A 92 16.67 -5.28 -5.74
C LEU A 92 18.10 -5.35 -5.15
N TRP A 93 18.25 -5.23 -3.84
CA TRP A 93 19.53 -5.19 -3.13
C TRP A 93 19.66 -6.31 -2.08
N THR A 94 18.93 -7.43 -2.23
CA THR A 94 19.30 -8.67 -1.52
C THR A 94 20.68 -9.13 -1.96
#